data_AF-A0A1J5A2F7-F1
#
_entry.id   AF-A0A1J5A2F7-F1
#
_cell.length_a   1.000
_cell.length_b   1.000
_cell.length_c   1.000
_cell.angle_alpha   90.00
_cell.angle_beta   90.00
_cell.angle_gamma   90.00
#
_symmetry.space_group_name_H-M   'P 1'
#
loop_
_entity.id
_entity.type
_entity.pdbx_description
1 polymer ?
#
loop_
_entity_poly.entity_id
_entity_poly.type
_entity_poly.pdbx_seq_one_letter_code
_entity_poly.pdbx_strand_id
1 'polypeptide(L)'
;MRLSPITYQDDGSVVVSAALLNAAANAIINEIALEEETLLTGSPCQVRETPSLSIAFGYLTINAAPAPVGTVVTAESPRGDVVGCYVVDTAGQYGFMPIYGEDTTVTPAIPGMRDGELVAFRVDGAMAQATPLFYWHDDQAPHQTDLAAVPMSAQAVLLSPDWNLFSTRVEPPVPLVEVVLASIAGKYCRVLGEEEIYDCNLPAQFRTLRELHGGKAYYLRLDGGASANLLVEGTSLAADTPLSLHQGWNYAGYLPQGAMTTTVALQSIAGAYQRVLSMSQYYDIRYPGFSTLKLMQPGQGYLIYATQAATLTYPSETASAAEDLTGFDKPVRSAEGCDVTATPSLTLLFGTLIIKGQPAPVGTRVEALTPRGEVAGCYVMDTAGQYGFMFLYGEDASADPVIPGFRPDEPVRLRVNGMEAPLAQDLLWQDDLAPHRVDLVLGDRRTYLPVVGGAQ
;
A
#
# COMPACT_ATOMS: atom_id res chain seq x y z
N MET A 1 6.06 -16.00 -15.90
CA MET A 1 7.51 -15.83 -16.07
C MET A 1 7.71 -14.44 -16.62
N ARG A 2 8.24 -13.51 -15.83
CA ARG A 2 8.71 -12.22 -16.33
C ARG A 2 10.22 -12.23 -16.23
N LEU A 3 10.88 -11.86 -17.33
CA LEU A 3 12.31 -11.65 -17.36
C LEU A 3 12.56 -10.28 -16.73
N SER A 4 13.43 -10.20 -15.73
CA SER A 4 13.89 -8.91 -15.20
C SER A 4 14.58 -8.10 -16.31
N PRO A 5 14.53 -6.75 -16.27
CA PRO A 5 15.24 -5.94 -17.24
C PRO A 5 16.72 -6.30 -17.25
N ILE A 6 17.25 -6.45 -18.47
CA ILE A 6 18.64 -6.81 -18.75
C ILE A 6 19.54 -5.82 -18.01
N THR A 7 20.25 -6.30 -16.99
CA THR A 7 21.37 -5.55 -16.42
C THR A 7 22.58 -5.97 -17.23
N TYR A 8 23.03 -5.12 -18.16
CA TYR A 8 24.34 -5.29 -18.78
C TYR A 8 25.38 -5.16 -17.68
N GLN A 9 26.18 -6.21 -17.45
CA GLN A 9 27.39 -6.07 -16.66
C GLN A 9 28.47 -5.39 -17.53
N ASP A 10 29.40 -4.66 -16.90
CA ASP A 10 30.48 -3.93 -17.59
C ASP A 10 31.40 -4.84 -18.43
N ASP A 11 31.30 -6.17 -18.28
CA ASP A 11 32.04 -7.18 -19.04
C ASP A 11 31.29 -7.70 -20.29
N GLY A 12 30.09 -7.16 -20.58
CA GLY A 12 29.26 -7.58 -21.70
C GLY A 12 28.42 -8.83 -21.44
N SER A 13 28.36 -9.33 -20.20
CA SER A 13 27.48 -10.44 -19.83
C SER A 13 26.05 -9.97 -19.53
N VAL A 14 25.07 -10.84 -19.85
CA VAL A 14 23.64 -10.64 -19.59
C VAL A 14 23.21 -11.53 -18.43
N VAL A 15 22.66 -10.93 -17.38
CA VAL A 15 22.08 -11.67 -16.26
C VAL A 15 20.56 -11.75 -16.41
N VAL A 16 20.03 -12.97 -16.46
CA VAL A 16 18.59 -13.24 -16.52
C VAL A 16 18.13 -13.84 -15.20
N SER A 17 17.21 -13.15 -14.54
CA SER A 17 16.56 -13.62 -13.33
C SER A 17 15.14 -14.08 -13.67
N ALA A 18 14.81 -15.33 -13.36
CA ALA A 18 13.46 -15.86 -13.49
C ALA A 18 12.87 -16.14 -12.10
N ALA A 19 11.84 -15.38 -11.74
CA ALA A 19 11.09 -15.60 -10.51
C ALA A 19 9.79 -16.35 -10.80
N LEU A 20 9.50 -17.33 -9.95
CA LEU A 20 8.33 -18.18 -10.05
C LEU A 20 7.25 -17.62 -9.13
N LEU A 21 6.23 -16.99 -9.73
CA LEU A 21 5.15 -16.30 -9.01
C LEU A 21 3.91 -17.20 -9.00
N ASN A 22 3.35 -17.46 -7.81
CA ASN A 22 2.10 -18.22 -7.61
C ASN A 22 2.08 -19.67 -8.11
N ALA A 23 3.16 -20.45 -7.91
CA ALA A 23 3.11 -21.89 -8.22
C ALA A 23 2.62 -22.73 -7.03
N ALA A 24 1.58 -23.53 -7.25
CA ALA A 24 1.47 -24.80 -6.55
C ALA A 24 2.76 -25.60 -6.86
N ALA A 25 3.38 -26.20 -5.84
CA ALA A 25 4.69 -26.85 -5.96
C ALA A 25 4.82 -27.70 -7.25
N ASN A 26 5.98 -27.58 -7.95
CA ASN A 26 6.43 -28.32 -9.15
C ASN A 26 6.45 -27.59 -10.51
N ALA A 27 6.55 -26.26 -10.54
CA ALA A 27 6.87 -25.57 -11.80
C ALA A 27 8.37 -25.71 -12.15
N ILE A 28 8.66 -26.19 -13.36
CA ILE A 28 10.02 -26.36 -13.89
C ILE A 28 10.19 -25.40 -15.07
N ILE A 29 11.28 -24.64 -15.08
CA ILE A 29 11.71 -23.87 -16.25
C ILE A 29 12.54 -24.80 -17.13
N ASN A 30 11.99 -25.20 -18.28
CA ASN A 30 12.67 -26.13 -19.18
C ASN A 30 13.73 -25.46 -20.05
N GLU A 31 13.50 -24.21 -20.47
CA GLU A 31 14.39 -23.48 -21.37
C GLU A 31 14.22 -21.97 -21.17
N ILE A 32 15.32 -21.22 -21.30
CA ILE A 32 15.34 -19.77 -21.46
C ILE A 32 16.08 -19.51 -22.77
N ALA A 33 15.34 -19.18 -23.83
CA ALA A 33 15.92 -18.73 -25.08
C ALA A 33 16.13 -17.22 -25.00
N LEU A 34 17.38 -16.78 -25.15
CA LEU A 34 17.72 -15.38 -25.37
C LEU A 34 17.95 -15.22 -26.87
N GLU A 35 17.05 -14.51 -27.53
CA GLU A 35 17.27 -14.05 -28.89
C GLU A 35 17.93 -12.68 -28.80
N GLU A 36 19.08 -12.54 -29.46
CA GLU A 36 19.62 -11.22 -29.78
C GLU A 36 18.60 -10.58 -30.72
N GLU A 37 17.89 -9.56 -30.25
CA GLU A 37 17.11 -8.71 -31.13
C GLU A 37 18.11 -8.01 -32.04
N THR A 38 18.32 -8.60 -33.22
CA THR A 38 19.23 -8.08 -34.24
C THR A 38 18.93 -6.59 -34.41
N LEU A 39 19.90 -5.75 -34.04
CA LEU A 39 19.85 -4.30 -34.25
C LEU A 39 19.30 -4.04 -35.65
N LEU A 40 18.07 -3.51 -35.69
CA LEU A 40 17.40 -3.15 -36.93
C LEU A 40 18.35 -2.28 -37.74
N THR A 41 18.74 -2.74 -38.93
CA THR A 41 19.56 -1.98 -39.88
C THR A 41 18.78 -0.82 -40.55
N GLY A 42 17.68 -0.39 -39.93
CA GLY A 42 16.87 0.78 -40.30
C GLY A 42 17.01 1.88 -39.26
N SER A 43 16.46 3.06 -39.53
CA SER A 43 16.35 4.11 -38.49
C SER A 43 15.68 3.50 -37.26
N PRO A 44 16.31 3.54 -36.07
CA PRO A 44 15.71 2.98 -34.85
C PRO A 44 14.40 3.69 -34.48
N CYS A 45 14.17 4.88 -35.03
CA CYS A 45 12.91 5.58 -34.96
C CYS A 45 12.08 5.38 -36.23
N GLN A 46 10.96 4.68 -36.08
CA GLN A 46 9.86 4.59 -37.03
C GLN A 46 8.55 4.82 -36.27
N VAL A 47 7.93 5.98 -36.46
CA VAL A 47 6.66 6.34 -35.83
C VAL A 47 5.72 6.82 -36.92
N ARG A 48 4.44 6.41 -36.85
CA ARG A 48 3.42 6.90 -37.79
C ARG A 48 2.93 8.27 -37.30
N GLU A 49 3.25 9.30 -38.07
CA GLU A 49 2.85 10.68 -37.75
C GLU A 49 1.35 10.89 -37.94
N THR A 50 0.76 11.69 -37.05
CA THR A 50 -0.61 12.21 -37.16
C THR A 50 -0.61 13.72 -36.95
N PRO A 51 -1.66 14.45 -37.38
CA PRO A 51 -1.78 15.87 -37.10
C PRO A 51 -1.95 16.20 -35.60
N SER A 52 -2.32 15.20 -34.79
CA SER A 52 -2.51 15.34 -33.36
C SER A 52 -1.22 14.99 -32.62
N LEU A 53 -0.64 15.92 -31.87
CA LEU A 53 0.60 15.68 -31.15
C LEU A 53 0.79 16.60 -29.94
N SER A 54 1.56 16.10 -28.98
CA SER A 54 2.24 16.90 -27.96
C SER A 54 3.75 16.65 -28.08
N ILE A 55 4.58 17.57 -27.59
CA ILE A 55 6.04 17.50 -27.76
C ILE A 55 6.71 17.38 -26.38
N ALA A 56 7.56 16.37 -26.19
CA ALA A 56 8.38 16.23 -24.97
C ALA A 56 9.85 16.53 -25.28
N PHE A 57 10.56 17.14 -24.33
CA PHE A 57 12.02 17.34 -24.38
C PHE A 57 12.59 17.35 -22.96
N GLY A 58 13.90 17.16 -22.77
CA GLY A 58 14.47 17.28 -21.43
C GLY A 58 15.87 16.70 -21.27
N TYR A 59 16.33 16.67 -20.03
CA TYR A 59 17.55 15.97 -19.67
C TYR A 59 17.30 14.46 -19.62
N LEU A 60 18.31 13.69 -20.03
CA LEU A 60 18.26 12.23 -20.03
C LEU A 60 19.51 11.68 -19.34
N THR A 61 19.27 10.87 -18.31
CA THR A 61 20.34 10.16 -17.60
C THR A 61 20.14 8.65 -17.66
N ILE A 62 21.26 7.92 -17.74
CA ILE A 62 21.33 6.48 -17.56
C ILE A 62 22.25 6.24 -16.37
N ASN A 63 21.75 5.62 -15.30
CA ASN A 63 22.51 5.43 -14.06
C ASN A 63 23.13 6.73 -13.50
N ALA A 64 22.36 7.82 -13.53
CA ALA A 64 22.77 9.18 -13.14
C ALA A 64 23.90 9.82 -13.98
N ALA A 65 24.37 9.16 -15.04
CA ALA A 65 25.28 9.74 -16.02
C ALA A 65 24.50 10.31 -17.23
N PRO A 66 24.99 11.38 -17.88
CA PRO A 66 24.40 11.87 -19.13
C PRO A 66 24.31 10.75 -20.17
N ALA A 67 23.14 10.53 -20.76
CA ALA A 67 23.00 9.51 -21.81
C ALA A 67 23.90 9.82 -23.03
N PRO A 68 24.57 8.82 -23.60
CA PRO A 68 25.44 9.02 -24.75
C PRO A 68 24.66 9.36 -26.03
N VAL A 69 25.36 9.99 -26.98
CA VAL A 69 24.85 10.17 -28.34
C VAL A 69 24.58 8.79 -28.96
N GLY A 70 23.42 8.66 -29.61
CA GLY A 70 22.94 7.40 -30.19
C GLY A 70 21.93 6.64 -29.33
N THR A 71 21.77 6.99 -28.05
CA THR A 71 20.70 6.43 -27.20
C THR A 71 19.33 6.70 -27.81
N VAL A 72 18.46 5.69 -27.80
CA VAL A 72 17.11 5.75 -28.37
C VAL A 72 16.10 5.95 -27.25
N VAL A 73 15.32 7.01 -27.34
CA VAL A 73 14.16 7.26 -26.49
C VAL A 73 12.91 6.90 -27.26
N THR A 74 12.02 6.09 -26.68
CA THR A 74 10.68 5.85 -27.23
C THR A 74 9.60 6.29 -26.23
N ALA A 75 8.50 6.80 -26.76
CA ALA A 75 7.27 7.06 -26.04
C ALA A 75 6.23 6.00 -26.43
N GLU A 76 5.58 5.41 -25.43
CA GLU A 76 4.60 4.33 -25.58
C GLU A 76 3.23 4.77 -25.05
N SER A 77 2.19 4.41 -25.80
CA SER A 77 0.81 4.56 -25.35
C SER A 77 0.48 3.53 -24.25
N PRO A 78 -0.59 3.71 -23.46
CA PRO A 78 -1.06 2.70 -22.52
C PRO A 78 -1.40 1.34 -23.15
N ARG A 79 -1.53 1.27 -24.49
CA ARG A 79 -1.76 0.03 -25.26
C ARG A 79 -0.46 -0.63 -25.73
N GLY A 80 0.70 -0.01 -25.49
CA GLY A 80 2.02 -0.50 -25.91
C GLY A 80 2.42 -0.09 -27.33
N ASP A 81 1.72 0.86 -27.95
CA ASP A 81 2.11 1.38 -29.26
C ASP A 81 3.27 2.37 -29.11
N VAL A 82 4.33 2.25 -29.91
CA VAL A 82 5.38 3.29 -29.99
C VAL A 82 4.86 4.47 -30.80
N VAL A 83 4.72 5.62 -30.12
CA VAL A 83 4.03 6.82 -30.62
C VAL A 83 4.90 8.05 -30.62
N GLY A 84 6.15 7.92 -30.17
CA GLY A 84 7.19 8.94 -30.29
C GLY A 84 8.55 8.26 -30.22
N CYS A 85 9.55 8.85 -30.90
CA CYS A 85 10.90 8.34 -30.86
C CYS A 85 11.92 9.46 -31.12
N TYR A 86 13.04 9.41 -30.41
CA TYR A 86 14.14 10.33 -30.56
C TYR A 86 15.48 9.61 -30.40
N VAL A 87 16.47 9.98 -31.20
CA VAL A 87 17.86 9.51 -31.05
C VAL A 87 18.68 10.65 -30.50
N VAL A 88 19.29 10.44 -29.33
CA VAL A 88 20.14 11.42 -28.64
C VAL A 88 21.24 11.90 -29.59
N ASP A 89 21.23 13.19 -29.92
CA ASP A 89 22.28 13.84 -30.72
C ASP A 89 23.27 14.64 -29.86
N THR A 90 22.87 14.96 -28.63
CA THR A 90 23.62 15.74 -27.65
C THR A 90 23.60 15.00 -26.32
N ALA A 91 24.78 14.62 -25.83
CA ALA A 91 24.90 13.81 -24.63
C ALA A 91 24.14 14.43 -23.44
N GLY A 92 23.32 13.63 -22.76
CA GLY A 92 22.51 14.02 -21.62
C GLY A 92 21.18 14.71 -21.93
N GLN A 93 20.78 14.80 -23.20
CA GLN A 93 19.57 15.50 -23.60
C GLN A 93 18.82 14.72 -24.67
N TYR A 94 17.49 14.74 -24.60
CA TYR A 94 16.65 14.40 -25.74
C TYR A 94 15.87 15.64 -26.18
N GLY A 95 15.86 15.89 -27.49
CA GLY A 95 15.29 17.09 -28.10
C GLY A 95 13.77 17.06 -28.14
N PHE A 96 13.19 18.02 -28.87
CA PHE A 96 11.75 18.11 -29.12
C PHE A 96 11.26 16.86 -29.87
N MET A 97 10.81 15.86 -29.12
CA MET A 97 10.28 14.60 -29.60
C MET A 97 8.76 14.70 -29.74
N PRO A 98 8.20 14.66 -30.97
CA PRO A 98 6.77 14.56 -31.16
C PRO A 98 6.23 13.23 -30.63
N ILE A 99 5.11 13.29 -29.94
CA ILE A 99 4.36 12.13 -29.44
C ILE A 99 2.95 12.22 -30.04
N TYR A 100 2.62 11.28 -30.90
CA TYR A 100 1.47 11.35 -31.78
C TYR A 100 0.20 10.74 -31.18
N GLY A 101 -0.93 11.37 -31.49
CA GLY A 101 -2.27 10.95 -31.11
C GLY A 101 -2.87 9.92 -32.07
N GLU A 102 -3.89 9.20 -31.59
CA GLU A 102 -4.66 8.24 -32.38
C GLU A 102 -5.41 8.95 -33.52
N ASP A 103 -5.29 8.44 -34.75
CA ASP A 103 -6.08 8.92 -35.90
C ASP A 103 -6.99 7.80 -36.41
N THR A 104 -8.27 7.93 -36.04
CA THR A 104 -9.34 7.01 -36.46
C THR A 104 -10.02 7.41 -37.76
N THR A 105 -9.62 8.54 -38.37
CA THR A 105 -10.23 9.06 -39.60
C THR A 105 -9.70 8.37 -40.87
N VAL A 106 -8.57 7.67 -40.76
CA VAL A 106 -7.92 6.93 -41.84
C VAL A 106 -8.16 5.42 -41.72
N THR A 107 -7.99 4.68 -42.84
CA THR A 107 -8.12 3.21 -42.87
C THR A 107 -6.86 2.56 -43.46
N PRO A 108 -6.16 1.68 -42.71
CA PRO A 108 -6.40 1.36 -41.30
C PRO A 108 -6.10 2.56 -40.38
N ALA A 109 -6.79 2.64 -39.24
CA ALA A 109 -6.54 3.66 -38.22
C ALA A 109 -5.06 3.68 -37.82
N ILE A 110 -4.58 4.85 -37.38
CA ILE A 110 -3.24 5.02 -36.81
C ILE A 110 -3.38 4.93 -35.29
N PRO A 111 -2.80 3.91 -34.63
CA PRO A 111 -2.72 3.88 -33.17
C PRO A 111 -1.89 5.07 -32.67
N GLY A 112 -2.27 5.61 -31.52
CA GLY A 112 -1.62 6.79 -30.94
C GLY A 112 -2.10 7.05 -29.53
N MET A 113 -1.67 8.14 -28.92
CA MET A 113 -2.17 8.61 -27.62
C MET A 113 -3.63 9.08 -27.70
N ARG A 114 -4.35 9.02 -26.58
CA ARG A 114 -5.65 9.67 -26.38
C ARG A 114 -5.52 10.75 -25.31
N ASP A 115 -6.43 11.73 -25.37
CA ASP A 115 -6.42 12.87 -24.44
C ASP A 115 -6.43 12.41 -22.97
N GLY A 116 -5.51 12.95 -22.19
CA GLY A 116 -5.32 12.64 -20.76
C GLY A 116 -4.59 11.33 -20.47
N GLU A 117 -4.08 10.61 -21.48
CA GLU A 117 -3.29 9.41 -21.25
C GLU A 117 -1.85 9.74 -20.83
N LEU A 118 -1.36 9.01 -19.83
CA LEU A 118 0.04 9.09 -19.41
C LEU A 118 0.95 8.42 -20.44
N VAL A 119 2.01 9.12 -20.85
CA VAL A 119 3.05 8.58 -21.74
C VAL A 119 4.05 7.77 -20.93
N ALA A 120 4.29 6.52 -21.33
CA ALA A 120 5.39 5.73 -20.81
C ALA A 120 6.64 5.95 -21.67
N PHE A 121 7.81 6.13 -21.05
CA PHE A 121 9.07 6.30 -21.79
C PHE A 121 9.96 5.07 -21.65
N ARG A 122 10.66 4.72 -22.73
CA ARG A 122 11.80 3.81 -22.69
C ARG A 122 13.06 4.48 -23.22
N VAL A 123 14.19 4.05 -22.70
CA VAL A 123 15.54 4.47 -23.04
C VAL A 123 16.32 3.20 -23.35
N ASP A 124 16.72 3.02 -24.60
CA ASP A 124 17.32 1.79 -25.12
C ASP A 124 16.49 0.53 -24.75
N GLY A 125 15.16 0.66 -24.78
CA GLY A 125 14.20 -0.41 -24.45
C GLY A 125 13.89 -0.60 -22.96
N ALA A 126 14.71 -0.07 -22.05
CA ALA A 126 14.44 -0.08 -20.61
C ALA A 126 13.45 1.04 -20.24
N MET A 127 12.48 0.82 -19.35
CA MET A 127 11.60 1.93 -18.98
C MET A 127 12.39 3.00 -18.21
N ALA A 128 11.99 4.25 -18.41
CA ALA A 128 12.55 5.40 -17.71
C ALA A 128 11.50 6.06 -16.81
N GLN A 129 11.96 6.58 -15.67
CA GLN A 129 11.16 7.48 -14.85
C GLN A 129 11.08 8.83 -15.57
N ALA A 130 9.87 9.38 -15.69
CA ALA A 130 9.62 10.73 -16.19
C ALA A 130 9.41 11.71 -15.01
N THR A 131 10.02 12.89 -15.06
CA THR A 131 9.81 13.94 -14.06
C THR A 131 9.78 15.33 -14.72
N PRO A 132 8.64 16.05 -14.67
CA PRO A 132 7.32 15.58 -14.22
C PRO A 132 6.78 14.43 -15.10
N LEU A 133 5.73 13.76 -14.63
CA LEU A 133 4.97 12.84 -15.48
C LEU A 133 4.39 13.58 -16.68
N PHE A 134 4.29 12.91 -17.83
CA PHE A 134 3.84 13.53 -19.08
C PHE A 134 2.49 12.99 -19.54
N TYR A 135 1.43 13.77 -19.32
CA TYR A 135 0.08 13.51 -19.79
C TYR A 135 -0.14 14.14 -21.16
N TRP A 136 -0.59 13.35 -22.13
CA TRP A 136 -0.77 13.79 -23.52
C TRP A 136 -2.12 14.51 -23.73
N HIS A 137 -2.12 15.61 -24.48
CA HIS A 137 -3.29 16.49 -24.61
C HIS A 137 -3.55 17.10 -26.00
N ASP A 138 -2.87 16.66 -27.05
CA ASP A 138 -2.98 17.23 -28.41
C ASP A 138 -2.81 18.77 -28.46
N ASP A 139 -1.88 19.30 -27.69
CA ASP A 139 -1.73 20.74 -27.52
C ASP A 139 -0.66 21.37 -28.43
N GLN A 140 0.07 20.53 -29.19
CA GLN A 140 1.19 20.93 -30.06
C GLN A 140 2.24 21.78 -29.34
N ALA A 141 2.29 21.70 -28.01
CA ALA A 141 3.18 22.49 -27.19
C ALA A 141 4.36 21.64 -26.71
N PRO A 142 5.55 22.25 -26.54
CA PRO A 142 6.68 21.59 -25.91
C PRO A 142 6.55 21.58 -24.39
N HIS A 143 6.78 20.41 -23.80
CA HIS A 143 6.80 20.16 -22.36
C HIS A 143 8.14 19.60 -21.95
N GLN A 144 8.71 20.16 -20.89
CA GLN A 144 9.93 19.60 -20.33
C GLN A 144 9.58 18.41 -19.44
N THR A 145 10.18 17.26 -19.75
CA THR A 145 10.06 16.01 -18.99
C THR A 145 11.45 15.39 -18.92
N ASP A 146 12.09 15.44 -17.76
CA ASP A 146 13.40 14.81 -17.59
C ASP A 146 13.23 13.29 -17.43
N LEU A 147 14.14 12.53 -18.03
CA LEU A 147 14.10 11.07 -18.07
C LEU A 147 15.29 10.46 -17.32
N ALA A 148 15.01 9.47 -16.47
CA ALA A 148 16.02 8.69 -15.77
C ALA A 148 15.81 7.20 -16.03
N ALA A 149 16.76 6.59 -16.73
CA ALA A 149 16.83 5.15 -16.89
C ALA A 149 17.76 4.56 -15.83
N VAL A 150 17.19 3.80 -14.90
CA VAL A 150 17.93 3.17 -13.81
C VAL A 150 17.43 1.72 -13.64
N PRO A 151 18.25 0.83 -13.07
CA PRO A 151 17.87 -0.54 -12.76
C PRO A 151 16.57 -0.58 -11.98
N MET A 152 15.63 -1.37 -12.48
CA MET A 152 14.40 -1.65 -11.76
C MET A 152 14.62 -2.70 -10.70
N SER A 153 13.94 -2.51 -9.58
CA SER A 153 13.72 -3.51 -8.57
C SER A 153 12.25 -3.93 -8.58
N ALA A 154 11.95 -5.00 -7.86
CA ALA A 154 10.60 -5.44 -7.63
C ALA A 154 10.35 -5.66 -6.14
N GLN A 155 9.13 -5.38 -5.72
CA GLN A 155 8.63 -5.71 -4.38
C GLN A 155 7.40 -6.59 -4.50
N ALA A 156 7.45 -7.74 -3.83
CA ALA A 156 6.28 -8.56 -3.60
C ALA A 156 5.63 -8.17 -2.26
N VAL A 157 4.31 -8.01 -2.27
CA VAL A 157 3.50 -7.78 -1.08
C VAL A 157 2.41 -8.84 -1.04
N LEU A 158 2.36 -9.63 0.04
CA LEU A 158 1.29 -10.60 0.27
C LEU A 158 0.08 -9.87 0.83
N LEU A 159 -0.99 -9.83 0.03
CA LEU A 159 -2.28 -9.26 0.41
C LEU A 159 -3.18 -10.37 0.94
N SER A 160 -3.82 -10.12 2.08
CA SER A 160 -4.88 -10.97 2.62
C SER A 160 -6.22 -10.63 1.96
N PRO A 161 -7.23 -11.51 2.03
CA PRO A 161 -8.60 -11.14 1.66
C PRO A 161 -9.06 -9.86 2.37
N ASP A 162 -9.97 -9.12 1.73
CA ASP A 162 -10.54 -7.86 2.22
C ASP A 162 -9.49 -6.73 2.30
N TRP A 163 -9.61 -5.85 3.30
CA TRP A 163 -8.80 -4.64 3.39
C TRP A 163 -7.37 -4.91 3.84
N ASN A 164 -6.44 -4.30 3.12
CA ASN A 164 -5.01 -4.27 3.42
C ASN A 164 -4.54 -2.81 3.45
N LEU A 165 -3.72 -2.45 4.43
CA LEU A 165 -2.94 -1.21 4.40
C LEU A 165 -1.53 -1.54 3.94
N PHE A 166 -1.23 -1.26 2.67
CA PHE A 166 0.04 -1.65 2.05
C PHE A 166 0.86 -0.43 1.63
N SER A 167 2.15 -0.64 1.40
CA SER A 167 3.04 0.35 0.79
C SER A 167 4.09 -0.30 -0.08
N THR A 168 4.76 0.51 -0.90
CA THR A 168 5.88 0.09 -1.75
C THR A 168 7.10 0.97 -1.50
N ARG A 169 8.29 0.33 -1.52
CA ARG A 169 9.60 0.99 -1.50
C ARG A 169 10.15 1.25 -2.90
N VAL A 170 9.44 0.82 -3.94
CA VAL A 170 9.80 1.10 -5.32
C VAL A 170 8.89 2.18 -5.89
N GLU A 171 9.46 3.12 -6.64
CA GLU A 171 8.73 4.15 -7.40
C GLU A 171 8.47 3.65 -8.82
N PRO A 172 7.21 3.40 -9.20
CA PRO A 172 6.89 2.94 -10.55
C PRO A 172 7.14 4.05 -11.59
N PRO A 173 7.71 3.74 -12.77
CA PRO A 173 7.87 4.70 -13.85
C PRO A 173 6.53 5.14 -14.46
N VAL A 174 5.51 4.29 -14.32
CA VAL A 174 4.12 4.55 -14.72
C VAL A 174 3.25 4.31 -13.49
N PRO A 175 3.02 5.32 -12.64
CA PRO A 175 2.42 5.14 -11.33
C PRO A 175 0.90 4.96 -11.38
N LEU A 176 0.27 4.78 -12.55
CA LEU A 176 -1.18 4.60 -12.63
C LEU A 176 -1.65 3.39 -11.82
N VAL A 177 -2.77 3.53 -11.08
CA VAL A 177 -3.33 2.48 -10.23
C VAL A 177 -3.45 1.14 -10.97
N GLU A 178 -4.01 1.15 -12.18
CA GLU A 178 -4.18 -0.06 -13.00
C GLU A 178 -2.87 -0.72 -13.45
N VAL A 179 -1.82 0.08 -13.62
CA VAL A 179 -0.50 -0.42 -14.04
C VAL A 179 0.25 -1.00 -12.85
N VAL A 180 0.26 -0.28 -11.73
CA VAL A 180 0.90 -0.70 -10.48
C VAL A 180 0.26 -1.97 -9.90
N LEU A 181 -1.07 -2.10 -10.01
CA LEU A 181 -1.82 -3.24 -9.50
C LEU A 181 -2.06 -4.34 -10.55
N ALA A 182 -1.39 -4.28 -11.71
CA ALA A 182 -1.64 -5.20 -12.82
C ALA A 182 -1.46 -6.68 -12.45
N SER A 183 -0.58 -7.02 -11.50
CA SER A 183 -0.36 -8.42 -11.07
C SER A 183 -1.55 -9.02 -10.31
N ILE A 184 -2.49 -8.18 -9.85
CA ILE A 184 -3.73 -8.55 -9.18
C ILE A 184 -4.96 -8.02 -9.93
N ALA A 185 -4.83 -7.71 -11.23
CA ALA A 185 -5.92 -7.23 -12.07
C ALA A 185 -7.17 -8.10 -11.93
N GLY A 186 -8.32 -7.46 -11.77
CA GLY A 186 -9.62 -8.12 -11.57
C GLY A 186 -9.87 -8.66 -10.16
N LYS A 187 -8.95 -8.44 -9.20
CA LYS A 187 -9.11 -8.82 -7.78
C LYS A 187 -9.23 -7.63 -6.83
N TYR A 188 -9.45 -6.44 -7.36
CA TYR A 188 -9.68 -5.25 -6.55
C TYR A 188 -10.64 -4.35 -7.31
N CYS A 189 -11.49 -3.65 -6.57
CA CYS A 189 -12.28 -2.55 -7.11
C CYS A 189 -12.10 -1.25 -6.31
N ARG A 190 -11.50 -1.29 -5.11
CA ARG A 190 -11.42 -0.13 -4.23
C ARG A 190 -10.03 0.07 -3.64
N VAL A 191 -9.49 1.27 -3.84
CA VAL A 191 -8.20 1.72 -3.29
C VAL A 191 -8.38 3.13 -2.72
N LEU A 192 -7.89 3.37 -1.51
CA LEU A 192 -7.94 4.66 -0.84
C LEU A 192 -6.52 5.18 -0.64
N GLY A 193 -6.27 6.38 -1.13
CA GLY A 193 -5.15 7.21 -0.70
C GLY A 193 -5.56 8.05 0.51
N GLU A 194 -4.72 9.00 0.87
CA GLU A 194 -4.97 9.87 2.03
C GLU A 194 -6.20 10.77 1.85
N GLU A 195 -6.34 11.38 0.67
CA GLU A 195 -7.45 12.28 0.32
C GLU A 195 -8.21 11.83 -0.94
N GLU A 196 -7.85 10.66 -1.47
CA GLU A 196 -8.16 10.25 -2.84
C GLU A 196 -8.77 8.84 -2.86
N ILE A 197 -9.63 8.58 -3.83
CA ILE A 197 -10.30 7.29 -3.99
C ILE A 197 -10.23 6.78 -5.42
N TYR A 198 -9.91 5.50 -5.54
CA TYR A 198 -10.15 4.69 -6.72
C TYR A 198 -11.33 3.78 -6.45
N ASP A 199 -12.35 3.85 -7.31
CA ASP A 199 -13.44 2.89 -7.34
C ASP A 199 -13.71 2.49 -8.80
N CYS A 200 -13.53 1.20 -9.10
CA CYS A 200 -13.64 0.68 -10.46
C CYS A 200 -15.07 0.80 -11.04
N ASN A 201 -16.08 0.92 -10.18
CA ASN A 201 -17.48 1.10 -10.59
C ASN A 201 -17.82 2.57 -10.90
N LEU A 202 -16.98 3.52 -10.49
CA LEU A 202 -17.17 4.92 -10.82
C LEU A 202 -16.64 5.23 -12.23
N PRO A 203 -17.31 6.12 -12.98
CA PRO A 203 -16.75 6.71 -14.20
C PRO A 203 -15.37 7.31 -13.95
N ALA A 204 -14.49 7.23 -14.96
CA ALA A 204 -13.09 7.64 -14.82
C ALA A 204 -12.96 9.04 -14.22
N GLN A 205 -13.78 10.03 -14.61
CA GLN A 205 -13.69 11.40 -14.10
C GLN A 205 -13.95 11.56 -12.58
N PHE A 206 -14.56 10.57 -11.92
CA PHE A 206 -14.84 10.59 -10.48
C PHE A 206 -13.84 9.78 -9.64
N ARG A 207 -12.89 9.09 -10.29
CA ARG A 207 -11.77 8.43 -9.59
C ARG A 207 -10.71 9.49 -9.32
N THR A 208 -10.59 9.93 -8.07
CA THR A 208 -9.62 10.97 -7.69
C THR A 208 -8.22 10.40 -7.45
N LEU A 209 -8.11 9.14 -7.01
CA LEU A 209 -6.82 8.45 -6.94
C LEU A 209 -6.44 7.93 -8.32
N ARG A 210 -5.43 8.56 -8.93
CA ARG A 210 -4.88 8.20 -10.25
C ARG A 210 -3.59 7.42 -10.15
N GLU A 211 -2.78 7.76 -9.15
CA GLU A 211 -1.38 7.36 -9.07
C GLU A 211 -1.05 6.70 -7.71
N LEU A 212 -0.20 5.69 -7.75
CA LEU A 212 0.37 5.00 -6.61
C LEU A 212 1.89 5.18 -6.63
N HIS A 213 2.43 5.80 -5.59
CA HIS A 213 3.85 6.13 -5.48
C HIS A 213 4.53 5.35 -4.35
N GLY A 214 5.83 5.15 -4.51
CA GLY A 214 6.71 4.69 -3.44
C GLY A 214 6.74 5.66 -2.27
N GLY A 215 6.94 5.12 -1.06
CA GLY A 215 6.97 5.91 0.17
C GLY A 215 5.61 6.40 0.68
N LYS A 216 4.52 6.19 -0.08
CA LYS A 216 3.13 6.38 0.37
C LYS A 216 2.49 5.05 0.76
N ALA A 217 1.44 5.13 1.60
CA ALA A 217 0.60 3.99 1.94
C ALA A 217 -0.79 4.11 1.33
N TYR A 218 -1.42 2.96 1.08
CA TYR A 218 -2.75 2.88 0.47
C TYR A 218 -3.56 1.78 1.14
N TYR A 219 -4.84 2.05 1.38
CA TYR A 219 -5.79 0.98 1.65
C TYR A 219 -6.21 0.36 0.33
N LEU A 220 -6.20 -0.97 0.24
CA LEU A 220 -6.72 -1.72 -0.89
C LEU A 220 -7.61 -2.83 -0.39
N ARG A 221 -8.80 -2.96 -0.98
CA ARG A 221 -9.68 -4.11 -0.75
C ARG A 221 -9.43 -5.17 -1.81
N LEU A 222 -8.98 -6.34 -1.36
CA LEU A 222 -8.77 -7.52 -2.20
C LEU A 222 -10.07 -8.33 -2.25
N ASP A 223 -10.65 -8.40 -3.43
CA ASP A 223 -11.89 -9.13 -3.70
C ASP A 223 -11.60 -10.61 -4.04
N GLY A 224 -12.59 -11.49 -3.83
CA GLY A 224 -12.51 -12.91 -4.21
C GLY A 224 -12.08 -13.89 -3.11
N GLY A 225 -11.92 -13.43 -1.87
CA GLY A 225 -11.82 -14.29 -0.67
C GLY A 225 -10.51 -15.08 -0.51
N ALA A 226 -9.54 -14.91 -1.41
CA ALA A 226 -8.24 -15.57 -1.36
C ALA A 226 -7.10 -14.54 -1.40
N SER A 227 -6.03 -14.82 -0.65
CA SER A 227 -4.82 -13.98 -0.65
C SER A 227 -4.19 -13.87 -2.04
N ALA A 228 -3.51 -12.76 -2.32
CA ALA A 228 -2.81 -12.53 -3.58
C ALA A 228 -1.44 -11.90 -3.35
N ASN A 229 -0.47 -12.24 -4.22
CA ASN A 229 0.82 -11.55 -4.25
C ASN A 229 0.74 -10.38 -5.23
N LEU A 230 0.78 -9.16 -4.69
CA LEU A 230 1.00 -7.96 -5.46
C LEU A 230 2.49 -7.85 -5.80
N LEU A 231 2.81 -7.66 -7.07
CA LEU A 231 4.16 -7.39 -7.55
C LEU A 231 4.22 -5.97 -8.11
N VAL A 232 5.00 -5.11 -7.47
CA VAL A 232 5.26 -3.75 -7.93
C VAL A 232 6.69 -3.67 -8.45
N GLU A 233 6.86 -3.11 -9.65
CA GLU A 233 8.15 -2.91 -10.31
C GLU A 233 8.43 -1.41 -10.41
N GLY A 234 9.67 -1.01 -10.15
CA GLY A 234 10.04 0.40 -10.15
C GLY A 234 11.48 0.65 -9.70
N THR A 235 11.85 1.91 -9.59
CA THR A 235 13.17 2.30 -9.09
C THR A 235 13.18 2.18 -7.56
N SER A 236 14.24 1.63 -6.97
CA SER A 236 14.27 1.45 -5.51
C SER A 236 14.47 2.79 -4.82
N LEU A 237 13.58 3.12 -3.88
CA LEU A 237 13.80 4.21 -2.92
C LEU A 237 14.74 3.72 -1.82
N ALA A 238 15.66 4.58 -1.41
CA ALA A 238 16.56 4.28 -0.30
C ALA A 238 15.81 4.42 1.03
N ALA A 239 16.22 3.68 2.07
CA ALA A 239 15.57 3.74 3.38
C ALA A 239 15.56 5.17 3.98
N ASP A 240 16.60 5.95 3.70
CA ASP A 240 16.77 7.32 4.15
C ASP A 240 16.14 8.37 3.19
N THR A 241 15.40 7.94 2.16
CA THR A 241 14.66 8.88 1.31
C THR A 241 13.69 9.70 2.17
N PRO A 242 13.79 11.04 2.16
CA PRO A 242 12.96 11.90 2.99
C PRO A 242 11.47 11.80 2.65
N LEU A 243 10.65 11.44 3.62
CA LEU A 243 9.19 11.45 3.53
C LEU A 243 8.63 12.65 4.30
N SER A 244 8.02 13.59 3.57
CA SER A 244 7.38 14.76 4.17
C SER A 244 6.08 14.37 4.86
N LEU A 245 5.94 14.74 6.13
CA LEU A 245 4.72 14.57 6.92
C LEU A 245 4.14 15.94 7.26
N HIS A 246 2.84 16.12 7.04
CA HIS A 246 2.10 17.27 7.56
C HIS A 246 1.57 17.00 8.97
N GLN A 247 1.13 18.04 9.66
CA GLN A 247 0.42 17.87 10.93
C GLN A 247 -0.88 17.08 10.70
N GLY A 248 -1.20 16.17 11.60
CA GLY A 248 -2.37 15.29 11.49
C GLY A 248 -1.99 13.87 11.11
N TRP A 249 -2.97 13.11 10.59
CA TRP A 249 -2.73 11.79 10.02
C TRP A 249 -1.96 11.91 8.72
N ASN A 250 -1.10 10.93 8.42
CA ASN A 250 -0.32 10.82 7.19
C ASN A 250 -0.29 9.36 6.76
N TYR A 251 -0.45 9.09 5.47
CA TYR A 251 -0.38 7.73 4.90
C TYR A 251 1.07 7.43 4.46
N ALA A 252 1.88 6.95 5.39
CA ALA A 252 3.31 6.75 5.19
C ALA A 252 3.66 5.29 4.83
N GLY A 253 4.47 5.13 3.78
CA GLY A 253 5.05 3.85 3.40
C GLY A 253 6.31 3.52 4.20
N TYR A 254 6.63 2.22 4.28
CA TYR A 254 7.83 1.71 4.93
C TYR A 254 8.89 1.32 3.90
N LEU A 255 10.00 2.04 3.89
CA LEU A 255 11.07 1.90 2.89
C LEU A 255 12.12 0.81 3.19
N PRO A 256 12.49 0.52 4.46
CA PRO A 256 13.46 -0.53 4.76
C PRO A 256 13.04 -1.93 4.28
N GLN A 257 14.02 -2.84 4.16
CA GLN A 257 13.82 -4.21 3.65
C GLN A 257 13.69 -5.26 4.77
N GLY A 258 14.11 -4.91 5.99
CA GLY A 258 13.94 -5.67 7.22
C GLY A 258 12.97 -5.00 8.16
N ALA A 259 12.43 -5.77 9.11
CA ALA A 259 11.57 -5.22 10.15
C ALA A 259 12.38 -4.43 11.20
N MET A 260 11.80 -3.36 11.73
CA MET A 260 12.37 -2.58 12.83
C MET A 260 11.34 -2.34 13.91
N THR A 261 11.78 -2.07 15.15
CA THR A 261 10.86 -1.62 16.18
C THR A 261 10.27 -0.25 15.80
N THR A 262 9.01 -0.01 16.16
CA THR A 262 8.31 1.24 15.83
C THR A 262 9.08 2.48 16.32
N THR A 263 9.72 2.40 17.49
CA THR A 263 10.52 3.50 18.05
C THR A 263 11.80 3.77 17.28
N VAL A 264 12.48 2.73 16.77
CA VAL A 264 13.69 2.89 15.95
C VAL A 264 13.32 3.41 14.56
N ALA A 265 12.28 2.86 13.94
CA ALA A 265 11.83 3.28 12.61
C ALA A 265 11.44 4.77 12.58
N LEU A 266 10.82 5.28 13.65
CA LEU A 266 10.34 6.66 13.73
C LEU A 266 11.26 7.60 14.52
N GLN A 267 12.54 7.23 14.70
CA GLN A 267 13.48 8.02 15.50
C GLN A 267 13.72 9.41 14.93
N SER A 268 13.74 9.59 13.61
CA SER A 268 14.00 10.90 12.97
C SER A 268 12.92 11.95 13.29
N ILE A 269 11.72 11.50 13.65
CA ILE A 269 10.58 12.34 14.00
C ILE A 269 10.22 12.24 15.50
N ALA A 270 11.13 11.75 16.34
CA ALA A 270 10.90 11.65 17.78
C ALA A 270 10.47 13.01 18.36
N GLY A 271 9.34 13.02 19.09
CA GLY A 271 8.73 14.23 19.63
C GLY A 271 7.79 14.97 18.66
N ALA A 272 7.73 14.58 17.39
CA ALA A 272 6.84 15.15 16.37
C ALA A 272 5.69 14.21 15.95
N TYR A 273 5.54 13.04 16.59
CA TYR A 273 4.40 12.14 16.40
C TYR A 273 3.87 11.63 17.74
N GLN A 274 2.63 11.14 17.72
CA GLN A 274 1.97 10.60 18.90
C GLN A 274 1.46 9.17 18.71
N ARG A 275 0.90 8.88 17.53
CA ARG A 275 0.17 7.64 17.25
C ARG A 275 0.60 7.04 15.93
N VAL A 276 0.56 5.71 15.85
CA VAL A 276 0.83 4.96 14.62
C VAL A 276 -0.16 3.80 14.51
N LEU A 277 -0.80 3.67 13.35
CA LEU A 277 -1.70 2.57 13.01
C LEU A 277 -1.07 1.71 11.90
N SER A 278 -1.23 0.41 12.00
CA SER A 278 -1.22 -0.52 10.87
C SER A 278 -2.65 -1.03 10.63
N MET A 279 -2.85 -1.99 9.73
CA MET A 279 -4.17 -2.58 9.48
C MET A 279 -4.86 -3.15 10.74
N SER A 280 -4.08 -3.64 11.71
CA SER A 280 -4.63 -4.35 12.89
C SER A 280 -3.89 -4.09 14.20
N GLN A 281 -2.87 -3.23 14.19
CA GLN A 281 -2.05 -2.93 15.36
C GLN A 281 -1.88 -1.42 15.55
N TYR A 282 -1.72 -1.00 16.81
CA TYR A 282 -1.70 0.41 17.19
C TYR A 282 -0.55 0.72 18.15
N TYR A 283 0.04 1.89 18.01
CA TYR A 283 1.04 2.43 18.92
C TYR A 283 0.63 3.84 19.37
N ASP A 284 0.71 4.12 20.67
CA ASP A 284 0.60 5.47 21.23
C ASP A 284 1.67 5.68 22.30
N ILE A 285 2.51 6.70 22.10
CA ILE A 285 3.63 7.03 22.98
C ILE A 285 3.19 7.36 24.42
N ARG A 286 1.94 7.81 24.61
CA ARG A 286 1.37 8.12 25.94
C ARG A 286 1.00 6.87 26.72
N TYR A 287 0.77 5.75 26.01
CA TYR A 287 0.29 4.49 26.57
C TYR A 287 1.09 3.30 26.03
N PRO A 288 2.43 3.26 26.23
CA PRO A 288 3.30 2.25 25.61
C PRO A 288 2.97 0.83 26.08
N GLY A 289 2.45 0.67 27.31
CA GLY A 289 2.00 -0.62 27.86
C GLY A 289 0.79 -1.22 27.14
N PHE A 290 -0.03 -0.40 26.48
CA PHE A 290 -1.21 -0.84 25.73
C PHE A 290 -0.97 -0.97 24.22
N SER A 291 0.19 -0.52 23.74
CA SER A 291 0.54 -0.50 22.32
C SER A 291 0.76 -1.92 21.79
N THR A 292 0.08 -2.29 20.72
CA THR A 292 0.14 -3.61 20.06
C THR A 292 1.08 -3.60 18.84
N LEU A 293 1.27 -2.44 18.19
CA LEU A 293 2.24 -2.28 17.10
C LEU A 293 3.64 -2.16 17.70
N LYS A 294 4.44 -3.22 17.54
CA LYS A 294 5.82 -3.29 18.05
C LYS A 294 6.86 -3.20 16.95
N LEU A 295 6.52 -3.70 15.75
CA LEU A 295 7.41 -3.76 14.60
C LEU A 295 6.75 -3.06 13.40
N MET A 296 7.54 -2.33 12.62
CA MET A 296 7.20 -1.88 11.28
C MET A 296 7.92 -2.79 10.27
N GLN A 297 7.23 -3.17 9.19
CA GLN A 297 7.66 -4.23 8.28
C GLN A 297 7.53 -3.82 6.80
N PRO A 298 8.39 -4.35 5.92
CA PRO A 298 8.30 -4.14 4.47
C PRO A 298 6.94 -4.55 3.91
N GLY A 299 6.42 -3.74 2.98
CA GLY A 299 5.14 -4.00 2.30
C GLY A 299 3.90 -3.56 3.06
N GLN A 300 4.01 -3.19 4.34
CA GLN A 300 2.92 -2.62 5.12
C GLN A 300 2.91 -1.10 5.00
N GLY A 301 1.70 -0.52 4.98
CA GLY A 301 1.51 0.92 5.14
C GLY A 301 1.23 1.29 6.59
N TYR A 302 1.45 2.56 6.94
CA TYR A 302 1.20 3.07 8.29
C TYR A 302 0.50 4.42 8.25
N LEU A 303 -0.49 4.57 9.13
CA LEU A 303 -1.09 5.87 9.45
C LEU A 303 -0.31 6.48 10.60
N ILE A 304 0.40 7.58 10.36
CA ILE A 304 1.19 8.27 11.39
C ILE A 304 0.49 9.57 11.77
N TYR A 305 0.12 9.72 13.04
CA TYR A 305 -0.37 11.00 13.56
C TYR A 305 0.80 11.87 14.02
N ALA A 306 1.20 12.80 13.16
CA ALA A 306 2.21 13.80 13.44
C ALA A 306 1.59 15.00 14.19
N THR A 307 2.24 15.45 15.26
CA THR A 307 1.78 16.59 16.07
C THR A 307 2.16 17.93 15.45
N GLN A 308 3.11 17.93 14.51
CA GLN A 308 3.56 19.05 13.70
C GLN A 308 4.15 18.51 12.39
N ALA A 309 4.34 19.36 11.39
CA ALA A 309 5.04 18.96 10.17
C ALA A 309 6.46 18.46 10.48
N ALA A 310 6.87 17.38 9.83
CA ALA A 310 8.14 16.71 10.08
C ALA A 310 8.64 16.01 8.81
N THR A 311 9.90 15.59 8.82
CA THR A 311 10.49 14.78 7.74
C THR A 311 10.94 13.45 8.32
N LEU A 312 10.29 12.37 7.88
CA LEU A 312 10.63 11.02 8.25
C LEU A 312 11.74 10.50 7.34
N THR A 313 12.80 9.98 7.95
CA THR A 313 13.84 9.20 7.29
C THR A 313 14.04 7.94 8.11
N TYR A 314 14.00 6.78 7.46
CA TYR A 314 14.26 5.53 8.17
C TYR A 314 15.78 5.32 8.29
N PRO A 315 16.26 4.71 9.39
CA PRO A 315 17.65 4.29 9.48
C PRO A 315 18.01 3.34 8.33
N SER A 316 19.15 3.56 7.67
CA SER A 316 19.73 2.56 6.78
C SER A 316 20.08 1.33 7.60
N GLU A 317 19.83 0.13 7.07
CA GLU A 317 20.17 -1.12 7.74
C GLU A 317 21.69 -1.26 7.91
N THR A 318 22.23 -0.70 8.99
CA THR A 318 23.40 -1.29 9.63
C THR A 318 22.90 -2.48 10.42
N ALA A 319 23.45 -3.65 10.13
CA ALA A 319 23.13 -4.92 10.78
C ALA A 319 23.39 -4.83 12.30
N SER A 320 22.46 -4.24 13.06
CA SER A 320 22.49 -4.17 14.52
C SER A 320 21.15 -3.72 15.09
N ALA A 321 20.08 -4.46 14.79
CA ALA A 321 18.86 -4.47 15.61
C ALA A 321 18.19 -5.86 15.67
N ALA A 322 18.78 -6.87 15.01
CA ALA A 322 18.27 -8.24 14.99
C ALA A 322 18.67 -9.07 16.23
N GLU A 323 19.45 -8.52 17.17
CA GLU A 323 19.94 -9.30 18.33
C GLU A 323 18.85 -9.59 19.39
N ASP A 324 17.65 -9.02 19.27
CA ASP A 324 16.53 -9.29 20.20
C ASP A 324 15.20 -9.63 19.51
N LEU A 325 15.24 -10.09 18.25
CA LEU A 325 14.04 -10.49 17.50
C LEU A 325 13.64 -11.96 17.66
N THR A 326 14.35 -12.74 18.50
CA THR A 326 14.11 -14.18 18.69
C THR A 326 12.76 -14.53 19.34
N GLY A 327 11.91 -13.53 19.65
CA GLY A 327 10.54 -13.70 20.15
C GLY A 327 9.42 -13.26 19.20
N PHE A 328 9.74 -12.63 18.06
CA PHE A 328 8.74 -11.95 17.22
C PHE A 328 8.58 -12.57 15.82
N ASP A 329 9.24 -13.70 15.56
CA ASP A 329 9.34 -14.36 14.25
C ASP A 329 8.08 -15.17 13.85
N LYS A 330 6.95 -14.91 14.49
CA LYS A 330 5.67 -15.45 14.05
C LYS A 330 4.92 -14.34 13.32
N PRO A 331 4.41 -14.57 12.10
CA PRO A 331 3.35 -13.72 11.58
C PRO A 331 2.29 -13.66 12.67
N VAL A 332 1.94 -12.45 13.10
CA VAL A 332 0.85 -12.24 14.05
C VAL A 332 -0.40 -12.70 13.33
N ARG A 333 -0.69 -13.99 13.42
CA ARG A 333 -2.04 -14.51 13.24
C ARG A 333 -2.91 -13.64 14.15
N SER A 334 -4.05 -13.19 13.63
CA SER A 334 -5.15 -12.70 14.46
C SER A 334 -5.20 -13.57 15.72
N ALA A 335 -5.13 -12.95 16.89
CA ALA A 335 -5.08 -13.64 18.16
C ALA A 335 -6.09 -14.80 18.12
N GLU A 336 -5.61 -16.05 18.28
CA GLU A 336 -6.43 -17.25 18.10
C GLU A 336 -7.78 -17.05 18.82
N GLY A 337 -8.88 -17.05 18.05
CA GLY A 337 -10.23 -16.88 18.58
C GLY A 337 -10.90 -15.51 18.36
N CYS A 338 -10.28 -14.58 17.63
CA CYS A 338 -10.94 -13.38 17.12
C CYS A 338 -11.12 -13.47 15.59
N ASP A 339 -12.36 -13.68 15.15
CA ASP A 339 -12.74 -13.67 13.72
C ASP A 339 -13.50 -12.37 13.42
N VAL A 340 -12.74 -11.30 13.16
CA VAL A 340 -13.28 -9.97 12.82
C VAL A 340 -12.53 -9.47 11.59
N THR A 341 -13.27 -9.13 10.55
CA THR A 341 -12.72 -8.54 9.32
C THR A 341 -12.42 -7.07 9.55
N ALA A 342 -11.17 -6.67 9.27
CA ALA A 342 -10.74 -5.29 9.46
C ALA A 342 -11.26 -4.40 8.32
N THR A 343 -11.64 -3.17 8.66
CA THR A 343 -12.02 -2.12 7.71
C THR A 343 -11.26 -0.83 8.02
N PRO A 344 -11.11 0.10 7.06
CA PRO A 344 -10.49 1.40 7.31
C PRO A 344 -11.26 2.26 8.31
N SER A 345 -12.56 2.01 8.48
CA SER A 345 -13.41 2.71 9.44
C SER A 345 -13.33 2.06 10.81
N LEU A 346 -12.88 2.79 11.83
CA LEU A 346 -12.68 2.23 13.16
C LEU A 346 -12.66 3.27 14.29
N THR A 347 -13.01 2.77 15.47
CA THR A 347 -12.74 3.39 16.78
C THR A 347 -11.92 2.41 17.62
N LEU A 348 -11.10 2.90 18.56
CA LEU A 348 -10.22 2.06 19.37
C LEU A 348 -10.62 2.11 20.85
N LEU A 349 -10.61 0.97 21.53
CA LEU A 349 -10.79 0.88 22.98
C LEU A 349 -9.55 0.32 23.66
N PHE A 350 -9.24 0.79 24.85
CA PHE A 350 -8.22 0.20 25.71
C PHE A 350 -8.60 0.39 27.18
N GLY A 351 -8.03 -0.40 28.07
CA GLY A 351 -8.22 -0.18 29.49
C GLY A 351 -7.90 -1.39 30.33
N THR A 352 -8.34 -1.31 31.58
CA THR A 352 -8.15 -2.38 32.57
C THR A 352 -9.39 -3.26 32.69
N LEU A 353 -9.19 -4.52 33.07
CA LEU A 353 -10.27 -5.44 33.39
C LEU A 353 -9.99 -6.14 34.72
N ILE A 354 -10.91 -5.96 35.67
CA ILE A 354 -10.89 -6.61 36.96
C ILE A 354 -12.05 -7.61 37.03
N ILE A 355 -11.75 -8.87 37.36
CA ILE A 355 -12.75 -9.92 37.57
C ILE A 355 -12.67 -10.35 39.04
N LYS A 356 -13.78 -10.20 39.78
CA LYS A 356 -13.89 -10.54 41.21
C LYS A 356 -12.77 -9.93 42.07
N GLY A 357 -12.42 -8.68 41.79
CA GLY A 357 -11.38 -7.94 42.53
C GLY A 357 -9.93 -8.31 42.15
N GLN A 358 -9.73 -9.18 41.17
CA GLN A 358 -8.40 -9.54 40.66
C GLN A 358 -8.21 -9.08 39.21
N PRO A 359 -6.98 -8.75 38.78
CA PRO A 359 -6.67 -8.57 37.36
C PRO A 359 -7.15 -9.77 36.53
N ALA A 360 -7.87 -9.50 35.44
CA ALA A 360 -8.28 -10.58 34.53
C ALA A 360 -7.05 -11.35 34.03
N PRO A 361 -7.10 -12.69 33.97
CA PRO A 361 -5.95 -13.48 33.51
C PRO A 361 -5.71 -13.28 32.01
N VAL A 362 -4.46 -13.50 31.60
CA VAL A 362 -4.08 -13.67 30.18
C VAL A 362 -4.97 -14.73 29.53
N GLY A 363 -5.32 -14.51 28.27
CA GLY A 363 -6.29 -15.32 27.53
C GLY A 363 -7.76 -14.92 27.74
N THR A 364 -8.05 -13.97 28.65
CA THR A 364 -9.40 -13.39 28.75
C THR A 364 -9.74 -12.67 27.44
N ARG A 365 -10.92 -12.99 26.88
CA ARG A 365 -11.41 -12.40 25.65
C ARG A 365 -12.40 -11.28 25.93
N VAL A 366 -12.19 -10.13 25.30
CA VAL A 366 -13.11 -8.99 25.26
C VAL A 366 -13.63 -8.87 23.83
N GLU A 367 -14.95 -8.80 23.66
CA GLU A 367 -15.62 -8.68 22.37
C GLU A 367 -16.49 -7.43 22.38
N ALA A 368 -16.43 -6.64 21.31
CA ALA A 368 -17.31 -5.51 21.06
C ALA A 368 -18.39 -5.90 20.06
N LEU A 369 -19.63 -5.56 20.38
CA LEU A 369 -20.79 -5.99 19.62
C LEU A 369 -21.64 -4.84 19.13
N THR A 370 -22.10 -5.01 17.89
CA THR A 370 -23.06 -4.11 17.25
C THR A 370 -24.44 -4.26 17.91
N PRO A 371 -25.36 -3.30 17.71
CA PRO A 371 -26.77 -3.46 18.09
C PRO A 371 -27.43 -4.69 17.45
N ARG A 372 -26.97 -5.10 16.26
CA ARG A 372 -27.42 -6.30 15.54
C ARG A 372 -26.90 -7.61 16.14
N GLY A 373 -25.90 -7.54 17.05
CA GLY A 373 -25.35 -8.70 17.75
C GLY A 373 -24.13 -9.34 17.08
N GLU A 374 -23.59 -8.72 16.04
CA GLU A 374 -22.35 -9.11 15.38
C GLU A 374 -21.16 -8.74 16.27
N VAL A 375 -20.08 -9.53 16.22
CA VAL A 375 -18.80 -9.15 16.85
C VAL A 375 -18.02 -8.32 15.84
N ALA A 376 -17.79 -7.05 16.18
CA ALA A 376 -17.11 -6.08 15.31
C ALA A 376 -15.79 -5.56 15.93
N GLY A 377 -15.40 -6.11 17.08
CA GLY A 377 -14.10 -5.90 17.68
C GLY A 377 -13.79 -7.02 18.66
N CYS A 378 -12.53 -7.42 18.77
CA CYS A 378 -12.13 -8.51 19.63
C CYS A 378 -10.69 -8.34 20.09
N TYR A 379 -10.44 -8.64 21.35
CA TYR A 379 -9.10 -8.63 21.94
C TYR A 379 -8.94 -9.79 22.92
N VAL A 380 -7.82 -10.48 22.82
CA VAL A 380 -7.42 -11.52 23.77
C VAL A 380 -6.26 -10.99 24.58
N MET A 381 -6.41 -10.96 25.90
CA MET A 381 -5.41 -10.39 26.80
C MET A 381 -4.09 -11.13 26.73
N ASP A 382 -3.02 -10.41 26.41
CA ASP A 382 -1.62 -10.86 26.52
C ASP A 382 -1.00 -10.46 27.87
N THR A 383 -1.60 -9.47 28.54
CA THR A 383 -1.14 -8.88 29.80
C THR A 383 -2.27 -8.94 30.82
N ALA A 384 -1.99 -9.49 32.01
CA ALA A 384 -3.01 -9.64 33.04
C ALA A 384 -3.62 -8.29 33.44
N GLY A 385 -4.95 -8.21 33.43
CA GLY A 385 -5.73 -7.05 33.81
C GLY A 385 -5.75 -5.90 32.81
N GLN A 386 -5.16 -6.06 31.62
CA GLN A 386 -5.11 -5.01 30.60
C GLN A 386 -5.57 -5.57 29.26
N TYR A 387 -6.46 -4.86 28.59
CA TYR A 387 -6.66 -5.04 27.16
C TYR A 387 -6.12 -3.83 26.42
N GLY A 388 -5.22 -4.11 25.48
CA GLY A 388 -4.59 -3.13 24.60
C GLY A 388 -5.61 -2.46 23.68
N PHE A 389 -5.09 -1.65 22.74
CA PHE A 389 -5.92 -0.97 21.74
C PHE A 389 -6.67 -1.98 20.86
N MET A 390 -7.88 -2.34 21.29
CA MET A 390 -8.83 -3.17 20.59
C MET A 390 -9.50 -2.35 19.49
N PHE A 391 -9.43 -2.85 18.27
CA PHE A 391 -10.05 -2.25 17.11
C PHE A 391 -11.54 -2.61 17.08
N LEU A 392 -12.40 -1.60 16.91
CA LEU A 392 -13.83 -1.76 16.67
C LEU A 392 -14.12 -1.25 15.27
N TYR A 393 -14.37 -2.17 14.34
CA TYR A 393 -14.50 -1.88 12.93
C TYR A 393 -15.92 -1.47 12.55
N GLY A 394 -15.99 -0.52 11.61
CA GLY A 394 -17.22 -0.09 10.98
C GLY A 394 -17.66 -1.05 9.88
N GLU A 395 -18.97 -1.05 9.60
CA GLU A 395 -19.55 -1.78 8.48
C GLU A 395 -19.00 -1.25 7.15
N ASP A 396 -18.52 -2.14 6.28
CA ASP A 396 -18.23 -1.80 4.88
C ASP A 396 -19.35 -2.37 3.99
N ALA A 397 -20.39 -1.56 3.80
CA ALA A 397 -21.52 -1.86 2.94
C ALA A 397 -21.18 -1.86 1.44
N SER A 398 -19.96 -1.42 1.06
CA SER A 398 -19.51 -1.45 -0.34
C SER A 398 -18.84 -2.78 -0.72
N ALA A 399 -18.62 -3.68 0.25
CA ALA A 399 -18.07 -5.01 0.01
C ALA A 399 -19.16 -6.01 -0.41
N ASP A 400 -18.76 -7.06 -1.14
CA ASP A 400 -19.62 -8.18 -1.52
C ASP A 400 -18.94 -9.52 -1.18
N PRO A 401 -19.42 -10.25 -0.15
CA PRO A 401 -20.52 -9.88 0.74
C PRO A 401 -20.17 -8.68 1.63
N VAL A 402 -21.19 -8.01 2.17
CA VAL A 402 -21.03 -6.89 3.10
C VAL A 402 -20.16 -7.32 4.29
N ILE A 403 -19.17 -6.50 4.64
CA ILE A 403 -18.37 -6.71 5.85
C ILE A 403 -19.16 -6.13 7.03
N PRO A 404 -19.56 -6.96 8.02
CA PRO A 404 -20.34 -6.48 9.16
C PRO A 404 -19.47 -5.62 10.08
N GLY A 405 -20.09 -4.65 10.74
CA GLY A 405 -19.40 -3.75 11.65
C GLY A 405 -20.35 -2.73 12.27
N PHE A 406 -19.82 -1.76 13.01
CA PHE A 406 -20.62 -0.67 13.56
C PHE A 406 -21.05 0.33 12.49
N ARG A 407 -22.21 0.95 12.68
CA ARG A 407 -22.64 2.14 11.92
C ARG A 407 -22.43 3.39 12.75
N PRO A 408 -22.37 4.58 12.12
CA PRO A 408 -22.23 5.85 12.85
C PRO A 408 -23.23 5.97 14.00
N ASP A 409 -22.73 6.41 15.16
CA ASP A 409 -23.48 6.66 16.39
C ASP A 409 -24.13 5.42 17.03
N GLU A 410 -23.78 4.21 16.59
CA GLU A 410 -24.30 3.00 17.24
C GLU A 410 -23.67 2.76 18.61
N PRO A 411 -24.47 2.32 19.61
CA PRO A 411 -23.94 2.00 20.92
C PRO A 411 -23.08 0.73 20.88
N VAL A 412 -21.93 0.80 21.54
CA VAL A 412 -21.00 -0.31 21.71
C VAL A 412 -21.39 -1.11 22.95
N ARG A 413 -21.59 -2.42 22.77
CA ARG A 413 -21.74 -3.37 23.89
C ARG A 413 -20.51 -4.23 24.01
N LEU A 414 -20.06 -4.49 25.23
CA LEU A 414 -18.91 -5.38 25.48
C LEU A 414 -19.34 -6.71 26.08
N ARG A 415 -18.68 -7.79 25.67
CA ARG A 415 -18.72 -9.10 26.35
C ARG A 415 -17.31 -9.47 26.80
N VAL A 416 -17.23 -10.11 27.96
CA VAL A 416 -16.00 -10.72 28.48
C VAL A 416 -16.24 -12.21 28.66
N ASN A 417 -15.48 -13.03 27.95
CA ASN A 417 -15.66 -14.49 27.90
C ASN A 417 -17.13 -14.90 27.65
N GLY A 418 -17.81 -14.19 26.74
CA GLY A 418 -19.22 -14.41 26.39
C GLY A 418 -20.25 -13.79 27.35
N MET A 419 -19.85 -13.23 28.50
CA MET A 419 -20.77 -12.55 29.42
C MET A 419 -20.79 -11.06 29.15
N GLU A 420 -21.99 -10.46 29.07
CA GLU A 420 -22.14 -9.02 28.90
C GLU A 420 -21.48 -8.25 30.06
N ALA A 421 -20.63 -7.29 29.70
CA ALA A 421 -19.90 -6.44 30.62
C ALA A 421 -20.56 -5.05 30.66
N PRO A 422 -21.07 -4.60 31.83
CA PRO A 422 -21.69 -3.29 31.93
C PRO A 422 -20.65 -2.18 31.73
N LEU A 423 -21.02 -1.16 30.96
CA LEU A 423 -20.23 0.06 30.82
C LEU A 423 -20.68 1.09 31.85
N ALA A 424 -19.72 1.87 32.38
CA ALA A 424 -20.02 2.95 33.31
C ALA A 424 -20.67 4.16 32.62
N GLN A 425 -20.43 4.32 31.32
CA GLN A 425 -20.99 5.36 30.47
C GLN A 425 -21.32 4.75 29.11
N ASP A 426 -22.35 5.27 28.45
CA ASP A 426 -22.67 4.86 27.08
C ASP A 426 -21.50 5.24 26.16
N LEU A 427 -21.08 4.27 25.36
CA LEU A 427 -20.04 4.43 24.37
C LEU A 427 -20.68 4.32 22.99
N LEU A 428 -20.49 5.35 22.17
CA LEU A 428 -20.92 5.35 20.77
C LEU A 428 -19.71 5.10 19.87
N TRP A 429 -19.92 4.37 18.78
CA TRP A 429 -18.91 4.21 17.74
C TRP A 429 -18.89 5.44 16.82
N GLN A 430 -17.70 5.96 16.49
CA GLN A 430 -17.55 7.31 15.90
C GLN A 430 -16.68 7.40 14.64
N ASP A 431 -16.02 6.32 14.22
CA ASP A 431 -15.06 6.34 13.10
C ASP A 431 -13.95 7.39 13.24
N ASP A 432 -13.38 7.52 14.43
CA ASP A 432 -12.53 8.64 14.82
C ASP A 432 -11.02 8.33 14.85
N LEU A 433 -10.64 7.07 14.59
CA LEU A 433 -9.27 6.56 14.70
C LEU A 433 -8.63 6.85 16.08
N ALA A 434 -9.44 7.15 17.08
CA ALA A 434 -8.99 7.63 18.37
C ALA A 434 -9.19 6.56 19.46
N PRO A 435 -8.25 6.48 20.43
CA PRO A 435 -8.37 5.55 21.53
C PRO A 435 -9.23 6.11 22.66
N HIS A 436 -10.22 5.34 23.08
CA HIS A 436 -11.07 5.63 24.24
C HIS A 436 -10.75 4.67 25.37
N ARG A 437 -10.54 5.23 26.56
CA ARG A 437 -10.27 4.42 27.75
C ARG A 437 -11.57 3.91 28.35
N VAL A 438 -11.68 2.60 28.52
CA VAL A 438 -12.83 1.93 29.14
C VAL A 438 -12.31 0.93 30.18
N ASP A 439 -12.47 1.26 31.46
CA ASP A 439 -12.11 0.35 32.55
C ASP A 439 -13.31 -0.52 32.94
N LEU A 440 -13.11 -1.84 32.95
CA LEU A 440 -14.15 -2.84 33.17
C LEU A 440 -13.99 -3.52 34.53
N VAL A 441 -15.11 -3.68 35.25
CA VAL A 441 -15.16 -4.40 36.53
C VAL A 441 -16.30 -5.40 36.52
N LEU A 442 -15.98 -6.69 36.62
CA LEU A 442 -16.95 -7.78 36.68
C LEU A 442 -16.99 -8.35 38.10
N GLY A 443 -18.08 -8.06 38.82
CA GLY A 443 -18.36 -8.62 40.14
C GLY A 443 -19.26 -9.86 40.10
N ASP A 444 -19.53 -10.45 41.27
CA ASP A 444 -20.52 -11.52 41.39
C ASP A 444 -21.92 -10.97 41.06
N ARG A 445 -22.48 -11.37 39.91
CA ARG A 445 -23.87 -11.07 39.56
C ARG A 445 -24.77 -11.82 40.55
N ARG A 446 -25.45 -11.11 41.44
CA ARG A 446 -26.49 -11.71 42.30
C ARG A 446 -27.71 -12.01 41.44
N THR A 447 -27.82 -13.24 40.96
CA THR A 447 -29.04 -13.72 40.31
C THR A 447 -30.09 -13.99 41.38
N TYR A 448 -31.09 -13.11 41.50
CA TYR A 448 -32.26 -13.36 42.35
C TYR A 448 -33.21 -14.29 41.59
N LEU A 449 -33.20 -15.57 41.95
CA LEU A 449 -34.24 -16.50 41.50
C LEU A 449 -35.48 -16.28 42.36
N PRO A 450 -36.66 -15.97 41.77
CA PRO A 450 -37.90 -15.92 42.54
C PRO A 450 -38.22 -17.34 43.04
N VAL A 451 -38.22 -17.51 44.37
CA VAL A 451 -38.75 -18.73 44.99
C VAL A 451 -40.27 -18.63 44.94
N VAL A 452 -40.90 -19.34 44.00
CA VAL A 452 -42.35 -19.56 44.04
C VAL A 452 -42.61 -20.63 45.10
N GLY A 453 -42.82 -20.20 46.33
CA GLY A 453 -43.28 -21.07 47.40
C GLY A 453 -44.73 -21.49 47.12
N GLY A 454 -44.93 -22.76 46.77
CA GLY A 454 -46.26 -23.35 46.77
C GLY A 454 -46.78 -23.43 48.21
N ALA A 455 -47.86 -22.71 48.50
CA ALA A 455 -48.64 -22.94 49.72
C ALA A 455 -49.30 -24.31 49.60
N GLN A 456 -49.02 -25.20 50.56
CA GLN A 456 -49.77 -26.43 50.80
C GLN A 456 -51.11 -26.13 51.47
#